data_AF-A0A1Q5L0A8-F1
#
_entry.id   AF-A0A1Q5L0A8-F1
#
_cell.length_a   1.000
_cell.length_b   1.000
_cell.length_c   1.000
_cell.angle_alpha   90.00
_cell.angle_beta   90.00
_cell.angle_gamma   90.00
#
_symmetry.space_group_name_H-M   'P 1'
#
loop_
_entity.id
_entity.type
_entity.pdbx_description
1 polymer ?
#
loop_
_entity_poly.entity_id
_entity_poly.type
_entity_poly.pdbx_seq_one_letter_code
_entity_poly.pdbx_strand_id
1 'polypeptide(L)'
;MITITAADVEQAESQAAAAERERVALELELKAKPFSEITGRKLTDASMQAAQLAARATTLREQHEREVAAKRESREELEKAAAKDVVAAGKDLKAARGRLEDAAEAAQRALVELMRQAEAYDVVVGQHADVLVGRGLDLGGESGGGRSFDGASVKVRGTVYESAGAGAVLVHVAHRVAEARLPYPNHMVGILEYNCGRLVPEERGDGLLSGLSRVEPVVYPEVPPLRSAMQG
;
A
#
# COMPACT_ATOMS: atom_id res chain seq x y z
N MET A 1 19.06 15.88 -33.38
CA MET A 1 19.13 14.42 -33.54
C MET A 1 17.74 13.89 -33.23
N ILE A 2 17.05 13.27 -34.19
CA ILE A 2 15.70 12.71 -33.99
C ILE A 2 15.90 11.39 -33.25
N THR A 3 15.23 11.20 -32.10
CA THR A 3 15.31 9.94 -31.32
C THR A 3 14.26 8.97 -31.85
N ILE A 4 14.66 7.77 -32.26
CA ILE A 4 13.73 6.74 -32.76
C ILE A 4 13.20 5.93 -31.58
N THR A 5 11.88 5.93 -31.40
CA THR A 5 11.23 5.20 -30.32
C THR A 5 10.85 3.77 -30.73
N ALA A 6 10.60 2.90 -29.74
CA ALA A 6 10.09 1.55 -30.01
C ALA A 6 8.70 1.58 -30.69
N ALA A 7 7.88 2.59 -30.37
CA ALA A 7 6.59 2.80 -31.01
C ALA A 7 6.73 3.15 -32.50
N ASP A 8 7.77 3.89 -32.90
CA ASP A 8 8.04 4.20 -34.30
C ASP A 8 8.41 2.95 -35.11
N VAL A 9 9.16 2.01 -34.50
CA VAL A 9 9.50 0.72 -35.11
C VAL A 9 8.26 -0.17 -35.24
N GLU A 10 7.48 -0.31 -34.18
CA GLU A 10 6.23 -1.09 -34.18
C GLU A 10 5.21 -0.54 -35.18
N GLN A 11 5.09 0.78 -35.29
CA GLN A 11 4.24 1.42 -36.28
C GLN A 11 4.74 1.16 -37.71
N ALA A 12 6.04 1.22 -37.96
CA ALA A 12 6.60 0.92 -39.27
C ALA A 12 6.44 -0.56 -39.66
N GLU A 13 6.63 -1.48 -38.71
CA GLU A 13 6.44 -2.91 -38.91
C GLU A 13 4.98 -3.27 -39.18
N SER A 14 4.04 -2.68 -38.42
CA SER A 14 2.61 -2.89 -38.64
C SER A 14 2.15 -2.34 -39.98
N GLN A 15 2.66 -1.18 -40.42
CA GLN A 15 2.41 -0.63 -41.76
C GLN A 15 2.97 -1.53 -42.88
N ALA A 16 4.19 -2.05 -42.72
CA ALA A 16 4.77 -2.99 -43.67
C ALA A 16 3.97 -4.30 -43.74
N ALA A 17 3.53 -4.83 -42.60
CA ALA A 17 2.70 -6.04 -42.54
C ALA A 17 1.31 -5.81 -43.16
N ALA A 18 0.71 -4.63 -42.98
CA ALA A 18 -0.57 -4.28 -43.60
C ALA A 18 -0.45 -4.20 -45.13
N ALA A 19 0.59 -3.52 -45.64
CA ALA A 19 0.85 -3.42 -47.07
C ALA A 19 1.15 -4.78 -47.72
N GLU A 20 1.85 -5.67 -47.01
CA GLU A 20 2.10 -7.03 -47.49
C GLU A 20 0.82 -7.87 -47.57
N ARG A 21 -0.09 -7.75 -46.58
CA ARG A 21 -1.40 -8.41 -46.65
C ARG A 21 -2.23 -7.92 -47.83
N GLU A 22 -2.19 -6.62 -48.12
CA GLU A 22 -2.88 -6.03 -49.28
C GLU A 22 -2.28 -6.52 -50.60
N ARG A 23 -0.95 -6.57 -50.71
CA ARG A 23 -0.26 -7.15 -51.87
C ARG A 23 -0.67 -8.60 -52.12
N VAL A 24 -0.67 -9.43 -51.07
CA VAL A 24 -1.05 -10.85 -51.15
C VAL A 24 -2.52 -11.02 -51.54
N ALA A 25 -3.43 -10.17 -51.02
CA ALA A 25 -4.84 -10.19 -51.39
C ALA A 25 -5.05 -9.86 -52.88
N LEU A 26 -4.35 -8.85 -53.40
CA LEU A 26 -4.39 -8.49 -54.82
C LEU A 26 -3.75 -9.56 -55.72
N GLU A 27 -2.73 -10.26 -55.24
CA GLU A 27 -2.12 -11.39 -55.95
C GLU A 27 -3.12 -12.55 -56.09
N LEU A 28 -3.87 -12.85 -55.04
CA LEU A 28 -4.94 -13.86 -55.06
C LEU A 28 -6.11 -13.44 -55.97
N GLU A 29 -6.50 -12.16 -55.95
CA GLU A 29 -7.54 -11.66 -56.84
C GLU A 29 -7.12 -11.74 -58.32
N LEU A 30 -5.87 -11.39 -58.63
CA LEU A 30 -5.34 -11.50 -59.99
C LEU A 30 -5.29 -12.97 -60.46
N LYS A 31 -4.93 -13.91 -59.58
CA LYS A 31 -5.00 -15.36 -59.88
C LYS A 31 -6.43 -15.82 -60.20
N ALA A 32 -7.43 -15.25 -59.53
CA ALA A 32 -8.84 -15.53 -59.82
C ALA A 32 -9.37 -14.83 -61.09
N LYS A 33 -8.75 -13.72 -61.50
CA LYS A 33 -9.11 -12.93 -62.70
C LYS A 33 -7.88 -12.59 -63.56
N PRO A 34 -7.29 -13.57 -64.28
CA PRO A 34 -5.97 -13.44 -64.88
C PRO A 34 -5.82 -12.32 -65.93
N PHE A 35 -6.91 -11.90 -66.57
CA PHE A 35 -6.91 -10.88 -67.64
C PHE A 35 -7.35 -9.49 -67.15
N SER A 36 -7.44 -9.27 -65.84
CA SER A 36 -7.84 -7.97 -65.29
C SER A 36 -6.67 -7.00 -65.23
N GLU A 37 -6.57 -6.10 -66.21
CA GLU A 37 -5.56 -5.03 -66.25
C GLU A 37 -5.63 -4.11 -65.02
N ILE A 38 -6.84 -3.83 -64.53
CA ILE A 38 -7.06 -3.01 -63.33
C ILE A 38 -6.44 -3.67 -62.10
N THR A 39 -6.60 -4.99 -61.95
CA THR A 39 -6.07 -5.74 -60.81
C THR A 39 -4.55 -5.88 -60.90
N GLY A 40 -4.01 -6.07 -62.10
CA GLY A 40 -2.56 -6.09 -62.34
C GLY A 40 -1.88 -4.76 -61.99
N ARG A 41 -2.50 -3.62 -62.34
CA ARG A 41 -1.98 -2.30 -61.97
C ARG A 41 -1.98 -2.10 -60.45
N LYS A 42 -3.09 -2.43 -59.79
CA LYS A 42 -3.19 -2.37 -58.32
C LYS A 42 -2.14 -3.24 -57.62
N LEU A 43 -1.90 -4.46 -58.11
CA LEU A 43 -0.87 -5.33 -57.57
C LEU A 43 0.54 -4.74 -57.73
N THR A 44 0.82 -4.08 -58.84
CA THR A 44 2.10 -3.42 -59.10
C THR A 44 2.34 -2.29 -58.09
N ASP A 45 1.35 -1.42 -57.91
CA ASP A 45 1.41 -0.30 -56.96
C ASP A 45 1.54 -0.81 -55.51
N ALA A 46 0.76 -1.81 -55.12
CA ALA A 46 0.83 -2.44 -53.80
C ALA A 46 2.18 -3.15 -53.56
N SER A 47 2.78 -3.75 -54.59
CA SER A 47 4.09 -4.39 -54.48
C SER A 47 5.21 -3.37 -54.24
N MET A 48 5.16 -2.23 -54.94
CA MET A 48 6.11 -1.14 -54.70
C MET A 48 5.95 -0.55 -53.30
N GLN A 49 4.72 -0.33 -52.85
CA GLN A 49 4.43 0.21 -51.53
C GLN A 49 4.86 -0.76 -50.41
N ALA A 50 4.59 -2.06 -50.54
CA ALA A 50 5.02 -3.08 -49.61
C ALA A 50 6.56 -3.12 -49.49
N ALA A 51 7.27 -3.07 -50.63
CA ALA A 51 8.74 -3.04 -50.65
C ALA A 51 9.32 -1.79 -49.96
N GLN A 52 8.74 -0.61 -50.21
CA GLN A 52 9.17 0.64 -49.57
C GLN A 52 8.94 0.64 -48.05
N LEU A 53 7.79 0.16 -47.60
CA LEU A 53 7.46 0.08 -46.18
C LEU A 53 8.29 -0.98 -45.45
N ALA A 54 8.57 -2.12 -46.10
CA ALA A 54 9.48 -3.14 -45.56
C ALA A 54 10.91 -2.63 -45.40
N ALA A 55 11.43 -1.90 -46.39
CA ALA A 55 12.76 -1.27 -46.31
C ALA A 55 12.83 -0.21 -45.21
N ARG A 56 11.77 0.60 -45.05
CA ARG A 56 11.66 1.60 -43.98
C ARG A 56 11.62 0.95 -42.60
N ALA A 57 10.82 -0.10 -42.40
CA ALA A 57 10.74 -0.82 -41.13
C ALA A 57 12.10 -1.44 -40.75
N THR A 58 12.79 -2.03 -41.71
CA THR A 58 14.14 -2.61 -41.51
C THR A 58 15.15 -1.53 -41.10
N THR A 59 15.15 -0.40 -41.81
CA THR A 59 16.04 0.74 -41.50
C THR A 59 15.78 1.29 -40.09
N LEU A 60 14.51 1.46 -39.71
CA LEU A 60 14.15 1.96 -38.38
C LEU A 60 14.53 0.98 -37.27
N ARG A 61 14.35 -0.34 -37.51
CA ARG A 61 14.77 -1.38 -36.57
C ARG A 61 16.28 -1.34 -36.35
N GLU A 62 17.07 -1.35 -37.42
CA GLU A 62 18.53 -1.29 -37.33
C GLU A 62 19.03 -0.03 -36.63
N GLN A 63 18.40 1.12 -36.89
CA GLN A 63 18.76 2.38 -36.23
C GLN A 63 18.38 2.37 -34.75
N HIS A 64 17.19 1.88 -34.39
CA HIS A 64 16.77 1.75 -33.00
C HIS A 64 17.66 0.77 -32.22
N GLU A 65 18.03 -0.36 -32.82
CA GLU A 65 18.94 -1.34 -32.21
C GLU A 65 20.33 -0.74 -31.95
N ARG A 66 20.87 0.05 -32.88
CA ARG A 66 22.15 0.77 -32.69
C ARG A 66 22.05 1.81 -31.57
N GLU A 67 20.95 2.57 -31.50
CA GLU A 67 20.74 3.53 -30.41
C GLU A 67 20.59 2.84 -29.04
N VAL A 68 19.88 1.72 -28.98
CA VAL A 68 19.71 0.92 -27.75
C VAL A 68 21.04 0.29 -27.33
N ALA A 69 21.82 -0.25 -28.27
CA ALA A 69 23.14 -0.81 -27.99
C ALA A 69 24.10 0.26 -27.42
N ALA A 70 24.18 1.43 -28.05
CA ALA A 70 25.00 2.54 -27.55
C ALA A 70 24.55 3.07 -26.17
N LYS A 71 23.24 3.04 -25.90
CA LYS A 71 22.69 3.38 -24.57
C LYS A 71 23.00 2.30 -23.51
N ARG A 72 23.08 1.03 -23.89
CA ARG A 72 23.47 -0.06 -22.97
C ARG A 72 24.94 0.02 -22.58
N GLU A 73 25.82 0.27 -23.55
CA GLU A 73 27.25 0.47 -23.29
C GLU A 73 27.48 1.66 -22.36
N SER A 74 26.84 2.80 -22.61
CA SER A 74 26.96 3.97 -21.73
C SER A 74 26.34 3.75 -20.34
N ARG A 75 25.26 2.98 -20.23
CA ARG A 75 24.70 2.60 -18.93
C ARG A 75 25.64 1.69 -18.13
N GLU A 76 26.25 0.70 -18.77
CA GLU A 76 27.18 -0.22 -18.09
C GLU A 76 28.43 0.52 -17.58
N GLU A 77 28.92 1.51 -18.33
CA GLU A 77 30.01 2.38 -17.90
C GLU A 77 29.62 3.27 -16.71
N LEU A 78 28.42 3.83 -16.72
CA LEU A 78 27.87 4.59 -15.59
C LEU A 78 27.69 3.72 -14.34
N GLU A 79 27.18 2.49 -14.50
CA GLU A 79 27.02 1.52 -13.41
C GLU A 79 28.38 1.06 -12.86
N LYS A 80 29.40 0.88 -13.72
CA LYS A 80 30.78 0.61 -13.29
C LYS A 80 31.39 1.78 -12.52
N ALA A 81 31.19 3.00 -13.00
CA ALA A 81 31.66 4.21 -12.32
C ALA A 81 30.99 4.39 -10.94
N ALA A 82 29.70 4.07 -10.83
CA ALA A 82 28.91 4.14 -9.60
C ALA A 82 28.90 2.83 -8.79
N ALA A 83 29.69 1.81 -9.16
CA ALA A 83 29.57 0.46 -8.61
C ALA A 83 29.75 0.42 -7.08
N LYS A 84 30.65 1.25 -6.55
CA LYS A 84 30.87 1.36 -5.10
C LYS A 84 29.65 1.93 -4.38
N ASP A 85 29.02 2.95 -4.94
CA ASP A 85 27.85 3.61 -4.37
C ASP A 85 26.62 2.71 -4.46
N VAL A 86 26.44 1.98 -5.56
CA VAL A 86 25.36 0.98 -5.72
C VAL A 86 25.51 -0.15 -4.70
N VAL A 87 26.73 -0.66 -4.49
CA VAL A 87 26.98 -1.70 -3.49
C VAL A 87 26.76 -1.18 -2.07
N ALA A 88 27.19 0.05 -1.77
CA ALA A 88 26.95 0.69 -0.48
C ALA A 88 25.44 0.88 -0.22
N ALA A 89 24.72 1.46 -1.18
CA ALA A 89 23.27 1.62 -1.11
C ALA A 89 22.56 0.28 -0.94
N GLY A 90 22.99 -0.77 -1.65
CA GLY A 90 22.44 -2.12 -1.49
C GLY A 90 22.62 -2.68 -0.08
N LYS A 91 23.79 -2.47 0.54
CA LYS A 91 24.05 -2.88 1.93
C LYS A 91 23.20 -2.07 2.91
N ASP A 92 23.12 -0.76 2.71
CA ASP A 92 22.37 0.15 3.60
C ASP A 92 20.87 -0.14 3.56
N LEU A 93 20.31 -0.35 2.36
CA LEU A 93 18.91 -0.73 2.18
C LEU A 93 18.61 -2.10 2.79
N LYS A 94 19.51 -3.08 2.61
CA LYS A 94 19.36 -4.40 3.24
C LYS A 94 19.39 -4.31 4.76
N ALA A 95 20.29 -3.51 5.33
CA ALA A 95 20.37 -3.30 6.77
C ALA A 95 19.16 -2.54 7.31
N ALA A 96 18.67 -1.52 6.58
CA ALA A 96 17.46 -0.79 6.94
C ALA A 96 16.22 -1.68 6.93
N ARG A 97 16.09 -2.55 5.92
CA ARG A 97 15.05 -3.56 5.86
C ARG A 97 15.12 -4.51 7.06
N GLY A 98 16.29 -5.05 7.37
CA GLY A 98 16.46 -5.94 8.53
C GLY A 98 16.04 -5.27 9.84
N ARG A 99 16.47 -4.03 10.08
CA ARG A 99 16.04 -3.27 11.28
C ARG A 99 14.53 -3.07 11.36
N LEU A 100 13.87 -2.84 10.22
CA LEU A 100 12.42 -2.69 10.17
C LEU A 100 11.70 -4.02 10.45
N GLU A 101 12.17 -5.12 9.87
CA GLU A 101 11.64 -6.46 10.11
C GLU A 101 11.80 -6.87 11.58
N ASP A 102 12.98 -6.64 12.17
CA ASP A 102 13.24 -6.90 13.60
C ASP A 102 12.32 -6.07 14.51
N ALA A 103 12.13 -4.78 14.20
CA ALA A 103 11.23 -3.91 14.95
C ALA A 103 9.76 -4.35 14.82
N ALA A 104 9.34 -4.77 13.63
CA ALA A 104 8.00 -5.29 13.40
C ALA A 104 7.76 -6.59 14.18
N GLU A 105 8.73 -7.51 14.20
CA GLU A 105 8.62 -8.74 14.98
C GLU A 105 8.57 -8.45 16.49
N ALA A 106 9.39 -7.53 16.99
CA ALA A 106 9.34 -7.10 18.38
C ALA A 106 7.98 -6.50 18.75
N ALA A 107 7.42 -5.67 17.87
CA ALA A 107 6.08 -5.10 18.04
C ALA A 107 5.01 -6.20 18.04
N GLN A 108 5.06 -7.16 17.12
CA GLN A 108 4.11 -8.28 17.08
C GLN A 108 4.12 -9.08 18.38
N ARG A 109 5.29 -9.43 18.90
CA ARG A 109 5.41 -10.15 20.18
C ARG A 109 4.83 -9.35 21.34
N ALA A 110 5.06 -8.04 21.38
CA ALA A 110 4.50 -7.16 22.41
C ALA A 110 2.97 -7.04 22.30
N LEU A 111 2.42 -6.96 21.08
CA LEU A 111 0.97 -6.91 20.86
C LEU A 111 0.30 -8.24 21.25
N VAL A 112 0.92 -9.38 20.97
CA VAL A 112 0.43 -10.70 21.41
C VAL A 112 0.36 -10.76 22.93
N GLU A 113 1.41 -10.33 23.63
CA GLU A 113 1.41 -10.31 25.10
C GLU A 113 0.34 -9.35 25.65
N LEU A 114 0.19 -8.16 25.04
CA LEU A 114 -0.86 -7.21 25.41
C LEU A 114 -2.27 -7.82 25.27
N MET A 115 -2.55 -8.50 24.16
CA MET A 115 -3.82 -9.19 23.94
C MET A 115 -4.05 -10.29 24.98
N ARG A 116 -3.02 -11.10 25.26
CA ARG A 116 -3.10 -12.16 26.27
C ARG A 116 -3.42 -11.61 27.65
N GLN A 117 -2.80 -10.50 28.05
CA GLN A 117 -3.06 -9.87 29.34
C GLN A 117 -4.46 -9.25 29.40
N ALA A 118 -4.93 -8.64 28.30
CA ALA A 118 -6.29 -8.11 28.21
C ALA A 118 -7.34 -9.23 28.32
N GLU A 119 -7.15 -10.35 27.63
CA GLU A 119 -8.04 -11.52 27.76
C GLU A 119 -8.01 -12.12 29.16
N ALA A 120 -6.82 -12.26 29.77
CA ALA A 120 -6.70 -12.76 31.14
C ALA A 120 -7.43 -11.86 32.15
N TYR A 121 -7.32 -10.54 31.98
CA TYR A 121 -8.06 -9.57 32.79
C TYR A 121 -9.58 -9.74 32.62
N ASP A 122 -10.06 -9.83 31.38
CA ASP A 122 -11.50 -10.03 31.10
C ASP A 122 -12.03 -11.34 31.67
N VAL A 123 -11.23 -12.41 31.65
CA VAL A 123 -11.57 -13.69 32.29
C VAL A 123 -11.75 -13.52 33.79
N VAL A 124 -10.86 -12.79 34.47
CA VAL A 124 -10.96 -12.54 35.91
C VAL A 124 -12.22 -11.73 36.24
N VAL A 125 -12.49 -10.66 35.50
CA VAL A 125 -13.71 -9.85 35.67
C VAL A 125 -14.96 -10.72 35.45
N GLY A 126 -14.98 -11.52 34.38
CA GLY A 126 -16.09 -12.42 34.07
C GLY A 126 -16.35 -13.48 35.14
N GLN A 127 -15.31 -14.13 35.64
CA GLN A 127 -15.41 -15.12 36.72
C GLN A 127 -15.99 -14.50 38.00
N HIS A 128 -15.52 -13.31 38.38
CA HIS A 128 -16.03 -12.63 39.57
C HIS A 128 -17.46 -12.12 39.38
N ALA A 129 -17.82 -11.65 38.18
CA ALA A 129 -19.19 -11.28 37.85
C ALA A 129 -20.13 -12.49 38.02
N ASP A 130 -19.76 -13.66 37.49
CA ASP A 130 -20.55 -14.88 37.62
C ASP A 130 -20.74 -15.31 39.08
N VAL A 131 -19.68 -15.23 39.89
CA VAL A 131 -19.75 -15.57 41.31
C VAL A 131 -20.71 -14.66 42.06
N LEU A 132 -20.69 -13.35 41.76
CA LEU A 132 -21.57 -12.38 42.42
C LEU A 132 -23.03 -12.51 41.94
N VAL A 133 -23.25 -12.66 40.64
CA VAL A 133 -24.57 -12.92 40.06
C VAL A 133 -25.16 -14.23 40.61
N GLY A 134 -24.37 -15.30 40.70
CA GLY A 134 -24.79 -16.58 41.27
C GLY A 134 -25.14 -16.52 42.76
N ARG A 135 -24.68 -15.47 43.47
CA ARG A 135 -25.06 -15.16 44.85
C ARG A 135 -26.25 -14.20 44.96
N GLY A 136 -26.85 -13.81 43.85
CA GLY A 136 -27.97 -12.85 43.81
C GLY A 136 -27.56 -11.40 44.04
N LEU A 137 -26.27 -11.06 43.88
CA LEU A 137 -25.76 -9.69 44.03
C LEU A 137 -25.68 -9.02 42.66
N ASP A 138 -26.64 -8.16 42.37
CA ASP A 138 -26.65 -7.29 41.19
C ASP A 138 -25.80 -6.02 41.40
N LEU A 139 -25.62 -5.24 40.34
CA LEU A 139 -24.81 -4.01 40.36
C LEU A 139 -25.46 -2.84 41.13
N GLY A 140 -26.66 -3.01 41.71
CA GLY A 140 -27.38 -1.95 42.40
C GLY A 140 -26.77 -1.55 43.75
N GLY A 141 -26.00 -2.46 44.37
CA GLY A 141 -25.38 -2.25 45.68
C GLY A 141 -23.94 -1.73 45.66
N GLU A 142 -23.27 -1.82 46.81
CA GLU A 142 -21.83 -1.57 46.95
C GLU A 142 -20.96 -2.71 46.38
N SER A 143 -21.56 -3.87 46.13
CA SER A 143 -20.88 -5.02 45.52
C SER A 143 -21.86 -5.84 44.70
N GLY A 144 -21.44 -6.26 43.52
CA GLY A 144 -22.33 -6.85 42.54
C GLY A 144 -21.64 -7.28 41.27
N GLY A 145 -22.28 -8.18 40.52
CA GLY A 145 -21.84 -8.61 39.20
C GLY A 145 -22.89 -8.30 38.14
N GLY A 146 -22.44 -8.10 36.90
CA GLY A 146 -23.31 -7.96 35.74
C GLY A 146 -22.66 -8.50 34.48
N ARG A 147 -23.50 -8.94 33.54
CA ARG A 147 -23.10 -9.30 32.18
C ARG A 147 -23.93 -8.50 31.18
N SER A 148 -23.27 -8.07 30.12
CA SER A 148 -23.86 -7.36 29.00
C SER A 148 -23.25 -7.87 27.69
N PHE A 149 -23.76 -7.37 26.57
CA PHE A 149 -23.13 -7.61 25.27
C PHE A 149 -21.70 -7.06 25.20
N ASP A 150 -21.43 -5.95 25.89
CA ASP A 150 -20.15 -5.26 25.89
C ASP A 150 -19.11 -5.90 26.84
N GLY A 151 -19.52 -6.90 27.63
CA GLY A 151 -18.65 -7.63 28.56
C GLY A 151 -19.24 -7.78 29.96
N ALA A 152 -18.37 -8.09 30.92
CA ALA A 152 -18.72 -8.26 32.31
C ALA A 152 -18.34 -7.02 33.13
N SER A 153 -19.10 -6.75 34.19
CA SER A 153 -18.79 -5.70 35.16
C SER A 153 -18.87 -6.27 36.57
N VAL A 154 -17.96 -5.83 37.42
CA VAL A 154 -17.86 -6.21 38.83
C VAL A 154 -17.72 -4.95 39.65
N LYS A 155 -18.62 -4.77 40.62
CA LYS A 155 -18.50 -3.71 41.62
C LYS A 155 -17.98 -4.30 42.92
N VAL A 156 -16.94 -3.70 43.50
CA VAL A 156 -16.36 -4.07 44.80
C VAL A 156 -16.16 -2.82 45.63
N ARG A 157 -16.91 -2.70 46.74
CA ARG A 157 -16.86 -1.56 47.67
C ARG A 157 -16.92 -0.20 46.96
N GLY A 158 -17.85 -0.07 46.01
CA GLY A 158 -18.05 1.18 45.26
C GLY A 158 -17.23 1.31 43.98
N THR A 159 -16.09 0.62 43.85
CA THR A 159 -15.26 0.64 42.63
C THR A 159 -15.80 -0.31 41.58
N VAL A 160 -15.93 0.16 40.34
CA VAL A 160 -16.43 -0.62 39.19
C VAL A 160 -15.24 -1.05 38.32
N TYR A 161 -15.11 -2.35 38.15
CA TYR A 161 -14.21 -3.00 37.21
C TYR A 161 -15.03 -3.52 36.04
N GLU A 162 -14.59 -3.24 34.83
CA GLU A 162 -15.31 -3.64 33.61
C GLU A 162 -14.36 -4.39 32.70
N SER A 163 -14.88 -5.29 31.87
CA SER A 163 -14.12 -5.85 30.77
C SER A 163 -13.49 -4.73 29.93
N ALA A 164 -12.25 -4.95 29.53
CA ALA A 164 -11.46 -4.03 28.74
C ALA A 164 -11.62 -4.32 27.24
N GLY A 165 -11.70 -5.60 26.86
CA GLY A 165 -11.70 -6.03 25.46
C GLY A 165 -10.31 -5.88 24.82
N ALA A 166 -9.73 -6.99 24.36
CA ALA A 166 -8.39 -6.99 23.76
C ALA A 166 -8.25 -5.99 22.59
N GLY A 167 -9.28 -5.86 21.76
CA GLY A 167 -9.31 -4.90 20.65
C GLY A 167 -9.25 -3.45 21.11
N ALA A 168 -10.02 -3.07 22.14
CA ALA A 168 -10.04 -1.70 22.64
C ALA A 168 -8.71 -1.32 23.32
N VAL A 169 -8.11 -2.26 24.07
CA VAL A 169 -6.77 -2.07 24.66
C VAL A 169 -5.70 -1.86 23.59
N LEU A 170 -5.73 -2.64 22.51
CA LEU A 170 -4.82 -2.47 21.37
C LEU A 170 -4.97 -1.10 20.72
N VAL A 171 -6.21 -0.70 20.42
CA VAL A 171 -6.48 0.57 19.75
C VAL A 171 -6.09 1.74 20.65
N HIS A 172 -6.30 1.66 21.97
CA HIS A 172 -5.86 2.68 22.92
C HIS A 172 -4.33 2.87 22.92
N VAL A 173 -3.57 1.77 22.98
CA VAL A 173 -2.10 1.85 22.93
C VAL A 173 -1.63 2.39 21.57
N ALA A 174 -2.24 1.94 20.47
CA ALA A 174 -1.93 2.43 19.13
C ALA A 174 -2.25 3.92 18.98
N HIS A 175 -3.37 4.39 19.52
CA HIS A 175 -3.77 5.79 19.52
C HIS A 175 -2.72 6.67 20.21
N ARG A 176 -2.29 6.32 21.43
CA ARG A 176 -1.26 7.07 22.16
C ARG A 176 0.09 7.13 21.44
N VAL A 177 0.47 6.04 20.76
CA VAL A 177 1.68 6.02 19.93
C VAL A 177 1.50 6.92 18.71
N ALA A 178 0.34 6.85 18.05
CA ALA A 178 0.02 7.66 16.87
C ALA A 178 0.01 9.16 17.20
N GLU A 179 -0.62 9.57 18.30
CA GLU A 179 -0.61 10.96 18.78
C GLU A 179 0.82 11.49 18.99
N ALA A 180 1.72 10.66 19.53
CA ALA A 180 3.10 11.07 19.79
C ALA A 180 3.99 11.04 18.53
N ARG A 181 3.67 10.22 17.52
CA ARG A 181 4.56 9.91 16.39
C ARG A 181 4.05 10.36 15.03
N LEU A 182 2.86 10.94 14.93
CA LEU A 182 2.30 11.43 13.67
C LEU A 182 2.07 12.95 13.72
N PRO A 183 2.24 13.66 12.59
CA PRO A 183 2.03 15.11 12.54
C PRO A 183 0.54 15.45 12.71
N TYR A 184 0.23 16.47 13.50
CA TYR A 184 -1.14 16.97 13.61
C TYR A 184 -1.47 17.96 12.47
N PRO A 185 -2.65 17.86 11.83
CA PRO A 185 -3.67 16.83 12.00
C PRO A 185 -3.36 15.54 11.20
N ASN A 186 -3.60 14.37 11.81
CA ASN A 186 -3.49 13.08 11.11
C ASN A 186 -4.80 12.31 11.14
N HIS A 187 -5.25 11.84 9.97
CA HIS A 187 -6.46 11.04 9.85
C HIS A 187 -6.42 9.73 10.65
N MET A 188 -5.25 9.09 10.76
CA MET A 188 -5.08 7.85 11.52
C MET A 188 -5.33 8.06 13.01
N VAL A 189 -4.90 9.20 13.56
CA VAL A 189 -5.15 9.55 14.97
C VAL A 189 -6.66 9.61 15.22
N GLY A 190 -7.40 10.34 14.38
CA GLY A 190 -8.86 10.42 14.51
C GLY A 190 -9.59 9.08 14.29
N ILE A 191 -9.12 8.20 13.41
CA ILE A 191 -9.66 6.85 13.27
C ILE A 191 -9.43 6.04 14.54
N LEU A 192 -8.22 6.07 15.09
CA LEU A 192 -7.88 5.30 16.28
C LEU A 192 -8.65 5.82 17.50
N GLU A 193 -8.79 7.13 17.65
CA GLU A 193 -9.63 7.77 18.67
C GLU A 193 -11.07 7.25 18.60
N TYR A 194 -11.69 7.29 17.41
CA TYR A 194 -13.05 6.78 17.20
C TYR A 194 -13.20 5.30 17.55
N ASN A 195 -12.20 4.48 17.22
CA ASN A 195 -12.22 3.03 17.46
C ASN A 195 -11.80 2.63 18.88
N CYS A 196 -11.24 3.55 19.70
CA CYS A 196 -10.97 3.30 21.12
C CYS A 196 -12.27 3.06 21.90
N GLY A 197 -13.42 3.50 21.38
CA GLY A 197 -14.72 3.36 22.03
C GLY A 197 -14.73 4.05 23.39
N ARG A 198 -15.12 3.32 24.45
CA ARG A 198 -15.17 3.81 25.85
C ARG A 198 -13.94 3.44 26.68
N LEU A 199 -12.86 2.97 26.06
CA LEU A 199 -11.59 2.75 26.76
C LEU A 199 -10.83 4.08 26.90
N VAL A 200 -11.50 5.06 27.50
CA VAL A 200 -10.94 6.34 27.92
C VAL A 200 -10.58 6.16 29.41
N PRO A 201 -9.29 6.01 29.76
CA PRO A 201 -8.88 5.73 31.14
C PRO A 201 -9.47 6.70 32.17
N GLU A 202 -9.69 7.95 31.77
CA GLU A 202 -10.26 9.02 32.57
C GLU A 202 -11.75 8.83 32.88
N GLU A 203 -12.47 8.04 32.08
CA GLU A 203 -13.90 7.77 32.23
C GLU A 203 -14.18 6.46 32.99
N ARG A 204 -13.15 5.65 33.24
CA ARG A 204 -13.29 4.34 33.91
C ARG A 204 -13.16 4.46 35.43
N GLY A 205 -14.10 3.82 36.14
CA GLY A 205 -14.11 3.80 37.61
C GLY A 205 -12.91 3.07 38.25
N ASP A 206 -12.22 2.20 37.50
CA ASP A 206 -11.04 1.46 37.95
C ASP A 206 -9.70 2.12 37.54
N GLY A 207 -9.73 3.17 36.72
CA GLY A 207 -8.53 3.83 36.20
C GLY A 207 -7.62 2.90 35.40
N LEU A 208 -8.15 1.85 34.77
CA LEU A 208 -7.38 0.92 33.95
C LEU A 208 -6.56 1.69 32.88
N LEU A 209 -5.26 1.40 32.80
CA LEU A 209 -4.28 2.08 31.92
C LEU A 209 -3.95 3.55 32.25
N SER A 210 -4.54 4.15 33.28
CA SER A 210 -4.24 5.55 33.69
C SER A 210 -2.76 5.77 34.07
N GLY A 211 -2.09 4.74 34.59
CA GLY A 211 -0.68 4.78 34.98
C GLY A 211 0.34 4.61 33.84
N LEU A 212 -0.11 4.46 32.58
CA LEU A 212 0.80 4.31 31.45
C LEU A 212 1.60 5.61 31.23
N SER A 213 2.93 5.48 31.13
CA SER A 213 3.82 6.60 30.83
C SER A 213 3.46 7.26 29.49
N ARG A 214 3.60 8.59 29.42
CA ARG A 214 3.42 9.32 28.16
C ARG A 214 4.52 8.94 27.17
N VAL A 215 4.14 8.74 25.92
CA VAL A 215 5.09 8.53 24.83
C VAL A 215 5.68 9.89 24.45
N GLU A 216 7.00 9.96 24.32
CA GLU A 216 7.68 11.22 23.97
C GLU A 216 7.25 11.70 22.58
N PRO A 217 6.71 12.93 22.45
CA PRO A 217 6.18 13.44 21.19
C PRO A 217 7.31 13.85 20.25
N VAL A 218 7.09 13.64 18.95
CA VAL A 218 7.95 14.20 17.90
C VAL A 218 7.49 15.63 17.63
N VAL A 219 8.42 16.59 17.71
CA VAL A 219 8.15 17.99 17.37
C VAL A 219 8.18 18.12 15.85
N TYR A 220 7.02 18.36 15.25
CA TYR A 220 6.91 18.69 13.84
C TYR A 220 7.00 20.21 13.64
N PRO A 221 7.70 20.70 12.60
CA PRO A 221 7.65 22.11 12.24
C PRO A 221 6.20 22.50 11.91
N GLU A 222 5.78 23.70 12.35
CA GLU A 222 4.42 24.20 12.11
C GLU A 222 4.12 24.25 10.61
N VAL A 223 3.01 23.63 10.21
CA VAL A 223 2.51 23.73 8.84
C VAL A 223 1.92 25.13 8.67
N PRO A 224 2.32 25.90 7.63
CA PRO A 224 1.72 27.22 7.38
C PRO A 224 0.20 27.10 7.32
N PRO A 225 -0.55 28.05 7.90
CA PRO A 225 -2.01 27.98 7.88
C PRO A 225 -2.50 27.92 6.43
N LEU A 226 -3.25 26.86 6.11
CA LEU A 226 -3.95 26.76 4.85
C LEU A 226 -4.96 27.93 4.79
N ARG A 227 -4.70 28.92 3.93
CA ARG A 227 -5.71 29.94 3.63
C ARG A 227 -6.95 29.22 3.11
N SER A 228 -8.03 29.25 3.88
CA SER A 228 -9.31 28.71 3.48
C SER A 228 -9.74 29.37 2.17
N ALA A 229 -10.15 28.57 1.19
CA ALA A 229 -10.72 29.04 -0.08
C ALA A 229 -12.03 29.84 0.08
N MET A 230 -12.55 29.99 1.31
CA MET A 230 -13.74 30.79 1.63
C MET A 230 -13.45 32.22 2.09
N GLN A 231 -12.21 32.71 2.01
CA GLN A 231 -11.86 34.11 2.28
C GLN A 231 -11.39 34.86 1.02
N GLY A 232 -12.00 34.56 -0.14
CA GLY A 232 -11.83 35.31 -1.39
C GLY A 232 -13.07 36.13 -1.70
#